data_AF-A0A497Q7I4-F1
#
_entry.id   AF-A0A497Q7I4-F1
#
_cell.length_a   1.000
_cell.length_b   1.000
_cell.length_c   1.000
_cell.angle_alpha   90.00
_cell.angle_beta   90.00
_cell.angle_gamma   90.00
#
_symmetry.space_group_name_H-M   'P 1'
#
loop_
_entity.id
_entity.type
_entity.pdbx_description
1 polymer ?
#
loop_
_entity_poly.entity_id
_entity_poly.type
_entity_poly.pdbx_seq_one_letter_code
_entity_poly.pdbx_strand_id
1 'polypeptide(L)' 'MQSPISNFMSMIAAYFIEIWDFLLFVGQVSGVIVVLVGAILWFTEADMSRGKGLVFGGIMLSIVIEYFILFPPAFVM' A
#
# COMPACT_ATOMS: atom_id res chain seq x y z
N MET A 1 -35.90 11.00 0.15
CA MET A 1 -35.36 10.52 -1.14
C MET A 1 -34.12 11.35 -1.43
N GLN A 2 -32.94 10.73 -1.50
CA GLN A 2 -31.71 11.43 -1.91
C GLN A 2 -31.79 11.85 -3.37
N SER A 3 -31.14 12.95 -3.73
CA SER A 3 -31.12 13.41 -5.12
C SER A 3 -30.35 12.41 -6.00
N PRO A 4 -30.62 12.33 -7.32
CA PRO A 4 -29.86 11.49 -8.23
C PRO A 4 -28.34 11.75 -8.18
N ILE A 5 -27.94 13.01 -7.96
CA ILE A 5 -26.54 13.40 -7.80
C ILE A 5 -25.96 12.83 -6.51
N SER A 6 -26.70 12.86 -5.40
CA SER A 6 -26.27 12.26 -4.13
C SER A 6 -26.03 10.75 -4.29
N ASN A 7 -26.93 10.03 -4.98
CA ASN A 7 -26.76 8.60 -5.23
C ASN A 7 -25.51 8.31 -6.09
N PHE A 8 -25.27 9.13 -7.12
CA PHE A 8 -24.10 9.00 -7.97
C PHE A 8 -22.80 9.25 -7.20
N MET A 9 -22.76 10.28 -6.35
CA MET A 9 -21.62 10.57 -5.49
C MET A 9 -21.33 9.42 -4.50
N SER A 10 -22.36 8.84 -3.89
CA SER A 10 -22.20 7.68 -3.01
C SER A 10 -21.65 6.45 -3.76
N MET A 11 -22.10 6.21 -4.99
CA MET A 11 -21.58 5.12 -5.83
C MET A 11 -20.09 5.31 -6.16
N ILE A 12 -19.69 6.53 -6.55
CA ILE A 12 -18.29 6.85 -6.82
C ILE A 12 -17.44 6.69 -5.56
N ALA A 13 -17.90 7.21 -4.42
CA ALA A 13 -17.19 7.10 -3.15
C ALA A 13 -16.94 5.63 -2.77
N ALA A 14 -17.93 4.76 -2.96
CA ALA A 14 -17.78 3.32 -2.72
C ALA A 14 -16.67 2.70 -3.57
N TYR A 15 -16.59 3.02 -4.86
CA TYR A 15 -15.51 2.53 -5.72
C TYR A 15 -14.13 3.04 -5.29
N PHE A 16 -14.03 4.30 -4.86
CA PHE A 16 -12.76 4.83 -4.37
C PHE A 16 -12.30 4.12 -3.08
N ILE A 17 -13.23 3.81 -2.17
CA ILE A 17 -12.93 3.03 -0.96
C ILE A 17 -12.40 1.64 -1.35
N GLU A 18 -13.07 0.94 -2.27
CA GLU A 18 -12.65 -0.40 -2.70
C GLU A 18 -11.26 -0.39 -3.35
N ILE A 19 -10.98 0.58 -4.22
CA ILE A 19 -9.66 0.74 -4.85
C ILE A 19 -8.61 1.03 -3.78
N TRP A 20 -8.93 1.87 -2.80
CA TRP A 20 -8.02 2.20 -1.73
C TRP A 20 -7.64 0.98 -0.89
N ASP A 21 -8.63 0.18 -0.49
CA ASP A 21 -8.41 -1.06 0.26
C ASP A 21 -7.55 -2.04 -0.55
N PHE A 22 -7.78 -2.14 -1.86
CA PHE A 22 -6.97 -2.96 -2.76
C PHE A 22 -5.51 -2.46 -2.82
N LEU A 23 -5.29 -1.15 -2.92
CA LEU A 23 -3.94 -0.56 -2.94
C LEU A 23 -3.20 -0.80 -1.62
N LEU A 24 -3.88 -0.69 -0.47
CA LEU A 24 -3.30 -1.00 0.83
C LEU A 24 -2.90 -2.47 0.91
N PHE A 25 -3.77 -3.38 0.46
CA PHE A 25 -3.47 -4.82 0.43
C PHE A 25 -2.24 -5.12 -0.43
N VAL A 26 -2.19 -4.60 -1.66
CA VAL A 26 -1.04 -4.79 -2.55
C VAL A 26 0.23 -4.20 -1.94
N GLY A 27 0.14 -3.03 -1.31
CA GLY A 27 1.26 -2.38 -0.64
C GLY A 27 1.82 -3.20 0.52
N GLN A 28 0.96 -3.76 1.37
CA GLN A 28 1.36 -4.64 2.48
C GLN A 28 2.11 -5.88 1.99
N VAL A 29 1.52 -6.60 1.02
CA VAL A 29 2.12 -7.81 0.46
C VAL A 29 3.44 -7.47 -0.24
N SER A 30 3.48 -6.37 -1.01
CA SER A 30 4.68 -5.93 -1.72
C SER A 30 5.82 -5.56 -0.76
N GLY A 31 5.51 -4.88 0.36
CA GLY A 31 6.50 -4.58 1.40
C GLY A 31 7.19 -5.84 1.92
N VAL A 32 6.42 -6.86 2.27
CA VAL A 32 6.96 -8.15 2.73
C VAL A 32 7.84 -8.80 1.66
N ILE A 33 7.34 -8.89 0.42
CA ILE A 33 8.08 -9.52 -0.69
C ILE A 33 9.41 -8.80 -0.96
N VAL A 34 9.39 -7.46 -1.00
CA VAL A 34 10.59 -6.66 -1.27
C VAL A 34 11.63 -6.84 -0.16
N VAL A 35 11.22 -6.88 1.11
CA VAL A 35 12.13 -7.16 2.23
C VAL A 35 12.73 -8.56 2.11
N LEU A 36 11.92 -9.59 1.81
CA LEU A 36 12.41 -10.96 1.66
C LEU A 36 13.40 -11.11 0.51
N VAL A 37 13.08 -10.54 -0.66
CA VAL A 37 13.99 -10.56 -1.82
C VAL A 37 15.30 -9.82 -1.50
N GLY A 38 15.21 -8.65 -0.84
CA GLY A 38 16.37 -7.91 -0.40
C GLY A 38 17.23 -8.70 0.60
N ALA A 39 16.61 -9.37 1.56
CA ALA A 39 17.27 -10.21 2.55
C ALA A 39 17.98 -11.40 1.91
N ILE A 40 17.34 -12.07 0.93
CA ILE A 40 17.96 -13.16 0.19
C ILE A 40 19.20 -12.65 -0.55
N LEU A 41 19.10 -11.55 -1.31
CA LEU A 41 20.25 -10.98 -2.04
C LEU A 41 21.39 -10.55 -1.12
N TRP A 42 21.06 -10.02 0.06
CA TRP A 42 22.05 -9.60 1.04
C TRP A 42 22.73 -10.81 1.70
N PHE A 43 21.97 -11.77 2.24
CA PHE A 43 22.54 -12.90 2.99
C PHE A 43 23.19 -13.97 2.12
N THR A 44 22.82 -14.06 0.84
CA THR A 44 23.52 -14.92 -0.14
C THR A 44 24.75 -14.25 -0.75
N GLU A 45 25.02 -12.99 -0.39
CA GLU A 45 26.08 -12.14 -0.96
C GLU A 45 26.01 -12.01 -2.49
N ALA A 46 24.89 -12.38 -3.13
CA ALA A 46 24.70 -12.30 -4.57
C ALA A 46 24.74 -10.85 -5.07
N ASP A 47 24.18 -9.91 -4.29
CA ASP A 47 24.34 -8.47 -4.48
C ASP A 47 24.04 -7.73 -3.16
N MET A 48 25.09 -7.52 -2.36
CA MET A 48 24.95 -6.90 -1.03
C MET A 48 24.42 -5.46 -1.09
N SER A 49 24.82 -4.68 -2.10
CA SER A 49 24.43 -3.28 -2.23
C SER A 49 22.93 -3.18 -2.51
N ARG A 50 22.47 -3.93 -3.52
CA ARG A 50 21.06 -3.96 -3.89
C ARG A 50 20.21 -4.64 -2.83
N GLY A 51 20.70 -5.70 -2.20
CA GLY A 51 19.99 -6.41 -1.14
C GLY A 51 19.65 -5.49 0.04
N LYS A 52 20.64 -4.76 0.56
CA LYS A 52 20.42 -3.75 1.62
C LYS A 52 19.45 -2.67 1.17
N GLY A 53 19.60 -2.16 -0.06
CA GLY A 53 18.69 -1.16 -0.63
C GLY A 53 17.24 -1.63 -0.69
N LEU A 54 17.00 -2.88 -1.08
CA LEU A 54 15.68 -3.48 -1.13
C LEU A 54 15.09 -3.69 0.27
N VAL A 55 15.87 -4.16 1.23
CA VAL A 55 15.40 -4.29 2.63
C VAL A 55 14.95 -2.94 3.17
N PHE A 56 15.78 -1.90 3.03
CA PHE A 56 15.43 -0.56 3.47
C PHE A 56 14.21 0.00 2.71
N GLY A 57 14.15 -0.19 1.39
CA GLY A 57 13.02 0.24 0.56
C GLY A 57 11.72 -0.45 0.94
N GLY A 58 11.75 -1.76 1.22
CA GLY A 58 10.59 -2.52 1.67
C GLY A 58 10.09 -2.08 3.05
N ILE A 59 11.02 -1.84 4.00
CA ILE A 59 10.66 -1.28 5.32
C ILE A 59 10.03 0.11 5.16
N MET A 60 10.62 0.99 4.34
CA MET A 60 10.09 2.32 4.09
C MET A 60 8.68 2.24 3.46
N LEU A 61 8.48 1.36 2.47
CA LEU A 61 7.16 1.12 1.88
C LEU A 61 6.16 0.68 2.94
N SER A 62 6.52 -0.27 3.81
CA SER A 62 5.64 -0.71 4.90
C SER A 62 5.27 0.41 5.86
N ILE A 63 6.20 1.32 6.20
CA ILE A 63 5.91 2.50 7.02
C ILE A 63 4.90 3.43 6.32
N VAL A 64 5.09 3.67 5.02
CA VAL A 64 4.17 4.51 4.23
C VAL A 64 2.78 3.88 4.17
N ILE A 65 2.68 2.56 3.96
CA ILE A 65 1.40 1.86 3.95
C ILE A 65 0.73 1.89 5.32
N GLU A 66 1.48 1.65 6.40
CA GLU A 66 0.95 1.73 7.76
C GLU A 66 0.41 3.13 8.10
N TYR A 67 1.10 4.19 7.64
CA TYR A 67 0.59 5.55 7.77
C TYR A 67 -0.79 5.72 7.12
N PHE A 68 -0.99 5.18 5.91
CA PHE A 68 -2.26 5.28 5.21
C PHE A 68 -3.37 4.39 5.78
N ILE A 69 -3.02 3.33 6.53
CA ILE A 69 -3.98 2.55 7.32
C ILE A 69 -4.46 3.35 8.53
N LEU A 70 -3.54 4.03 9.22
CA LEU A 70 -3.86 4.85 10.40
C LEU A 70 -4.61 6.13 10.04
N PHE A 71 -4.30 6.71 8.87
CA PHE A 71 -4.88 7.96 8.39
C PHE A 71 -5.47 7.76 6.99
N PRO A 72 -6.57 6.99 6.86
CA PRO A 72 -7.21 6.79 5.58
C PRO A 72 -7.81 8.12 5.08
N PRO A 73 -7.77 8.39 3.77
CA PRO A 73 -8.37 9.58 3.20
C PRO A 73 -9.90 9.55 3.39
N ALA A 74 -10.47 10.71 3.64
CA ALA A 74 -11.91 10.87 3.74
C ALA A 74 -12.54 10.81 2.35
N PHE A 75 -12.98 9.62 1.94
CA PHE A 75 -13.81 9.44 0.75
C PHE A 75 -15.26 9.86 1.06
N VAL A 76 -15.50 11.18 1.07
CA VAL A 76 -16.80 11.89 1.13
C VAL A 76 -17.87 11.29 2.07
N MET A 77 -18.12 11.95 3.21
CA MET A 77 -19.31 11.75 4.06
C MET A 77 -20.60 12.25 3.40
#